data_AF-A0A136KHY2-F1
#
_entry.id   AF-A0A136KHY2-F1
#
_cell.length_a   1.000
_cell.length_b   1.000
_cell.length_c   1.000
_cell.angle_alpha   90.00
_cell.angle_beta   90.00
_cell.angle_gamma   90.00
#
_symmetry.space_group_name_H-M   'P 1'
#
loop_
_entity.id
_entity.type
_entity.pdbx_description
1 polymer ?
#
loop_
_entity_poly.entity_id
_entity_poly.type
_entity_poly.pdbx_seq_one_letter_code
_entity_poly.pdbx_strand_id
1 'polypeptide(L)'
;MNDKPIPLDEKHPSGPVTVGDLVITVDRDLCIGAATCIAAAIKAFAIDEDQKSIVLNSAHEEKREHLLEAVRSCPTGAIKVREAVK
;
A
#
# COMPACT_ATOMS: atom_id res chain seq x y z
N MET A 1 17.23 0.64 -16.22
CA MET A 1 16.17 1.19 -15.36
C MET A 1 15.64 0.03 -14.54
N ASN A 2 16.30 -0.26 -13.42
CA ASN A 2 16.07 -1.45 -12.59
C ASN A 2 15.68 -1.02 -11.17
N ASP A 3 14.80 -0.02 -11.06
CA ASP A 3 14.29 0.40 -9.76
C ASP A 3 13.20 -0.60 -9.35
N LYS A 4 13.65 -1.70 -8.74
CA LYS A 4 12.75 -2.63 -8.04
C LYS A 4 12.03 -1.82 -6.95
N PRO A 5 10.70 -1.89 -6.83
CA PRO A 5 9.98 -1.21 -5.77
C PRO A 5 10.55 -1.62 -4.40
N ILE A 6 10.94 -0.65 -3.58
CA ILE A 6 11.52 -0.87 -2.26
C ILE A 6 10.38 -0.89 -1.23
N PRO A 7 10.04 -2.05 -0.63
CA PRO A 7 8.99 -2.12 0.36
C PRO A 7 9.37 -1.37 1.64
N LEU A 8 8.37 -0.87 2.37
CA LEU A 8 8.58 -0.24 3.68
C LEU A 8 9.03 -1.26 4.75
N ASP A 9 8.52 -2.48 4.69
CA ASP A 9 8.99 -3.63 5.46
C ASP A 9 9.34 -4.77 4.49
N GLU A 10 10.62 -5.11 4.37
CA GLU A 10 11.08 -6.17 3.47
C GLU A 10 10.55 -7.57 3.86
N LYS A 11 10.27 -7.80 5.16
CA LYS A 11 9.75 -9.07 5.66
C LYS A 11 8.23 -9.16 5.49
N HIS A 12 7.55 -8.03 5.61
CA HIS A 12 6.09 -7.93 5.46
C HIS A 12 5.72 -6.80 4.50
N PRO A 13 5.97 -6.96 3.19
CA PRO A 13 5.83 -5.87 2.22
C PRO A 13 4.38 -5.43 2.02
N SER A 14 3.41 -6.28 2.38
CA SER A 14 1.98 -5.95 2.38
C SER A 14 1.48 -5.47 3.75
N GLY A 15 2.37 -5.21 4.71
CA GLY A 15 2.03 -4.77 6.05
C GLY A 15 1.59 -5.89 7.00
N PRO A 16 1.13 -5.53 8.21
CA PRO A 16 0.82 -4.17 8.66
C PRO A 16 2.05 -3.25 8.77
N VAL A 17 1.99 -2.05 8.19
CA VAL A 17 3.03 -1.01 8.31
C VAL A 17 2.43 0.34 8.71
N THR A 18 3.17 1.14 9.46
CA THR A 18 2.75 2.47 9.90
C THR A 18 3.23 3.55 8.93
N VAL A 19 2.32 4.34 8.40
CA VAL A 19 2.57 5.49 7.52
C VAL A 19 1.93 6.73 8.14
N GLY A 20 2.72 7.51 8.86
CA GLY A 20 2.21 8.68 9.60
C GLY A 20 1.32 8.26 10.77
N ASP A 21 0.07 8.72 10.76
CA ASP A 21 -0.98 8.38 11.72
C ASP A 21 -1.81 7.15 11.29
N LEU A 22 -1.49 6.51 10.17
CA LEU A 22 -2.23 5.36 9.65
C LEU A 22 -1.41 4.09 9.75
N VAL A 23 -2.06 2.96 10.00
CA VAL A 23 -1.52 1.62 9.77
C VAL A 23 -2.21 1.02 8.57
N ILE A 24 -1.43 0.69 7.55
CA ILE A 24 -1.89 0.14 6.28
C ILE A 24 -1.58 -1.34 6.23
N THR A 25 -2.53 -2.14 5.74
CA THR A 25 -2.36 -3.58 5.52
C THR A 25 -3.03 -3.95 4.20
N VAL A 26 -2.35 -4.72 3.37
CA VAL A 26 -2.89 -5.29 2.14
C VAL A 26 -3.12 -6.78 2.35
N ASP A 27 -4.37 -7.18 2.23
CA ASP A 27 -4.80 -8.57 2.22
C ASP A 27 -4.44 -9.21 0.86
N ARG A 28 -3.36 -10.01 0.84
CA ARG A 28 -2.83 -10.60 -0.40
C ARG A 28 -3.80 -11.61 -1.02
N ASP A 29 -4.66 -12.24 -0.24
CA ASP A 29 -5.64 -13.20 -0.75
C ASP A 29 -6.77 -12.49 -1.51
N LEU A 30 -7.21 -11.33 -1.01
CA LEU A 30 -8.21 -10.49 -1.69
C LEU A 30 -7.61 -9.60 -2.80
N CYS A 31 -6.30 -9.37 -2.78
CA CYS A 31 -5.64 -8.52 -3.77
C CYS A 31 -5.56 -9.23 -5.13
N ILE A 32 -6.28 -8.71 -6.12
CA ILE A 32 -6.32 -9.24 -7.48
C ILE A 32 -5.33 -8.55 -8.44
N GLY A 33 -4.42 -7.71 -7.94
CA GLY A 33 -3.43 -7.03 -8.78
C GLY A 33 -3.99 -5.93 -9.70
N ALA A 34 -5.15 -5.35 -9.39
CA ALA A 34 -5.82 -4.36 -10.24
C ALA A 34 -5.09 -3.00 -10.38
N ALA A 35 -4.04 -2.76 -9.58
CA ALA A 35 -3.20 -1.55 -9.60
C ALA A 35 -3.93 -0.20 -9.38
N THR A 36 -5.21 -0.19 -8.99
CA THR A 36 -5.97 1.04 -8.71
C THR A 36 -5.39 1.84 -7.53
N CYS A 37 -4.78 1.17 -6.56
CA CYS A 37 -4.09 1.81 -5.44
C CYS A 37 -2.86 2.60 -5.86
N ILE A 38 -2.15 2.17 -6.92
CA ILE A 38 -0.99 2.90 -7.45
C ILE A 38 -1.43 4.19 -8.13
N ALA A 39 -2.53 4.14 -8.88
CA ALA A 39 -3.08 5.33 -9.54
C ALA A 39 -3.50 6.41 -8.52
N ALA A 40 -4.03 6.00 -7.36
CA ALA A 40 -4.44 6.91 -6.30
C ALA A 40 -3.27 7.41 -5.42
N ALA A 41 -2.24 6.58 -5.20
CA ALA A 41 -1.13 6.89 -4.31
C ALA A 41 0.19 6.28 -4.85
N ILE A 42 0.73 6.92 -5.89
CA ILE A 42 1.86 6.40 -6.69
C ILE A 42 3.14 6.21 -5.90
N LYS A 43 3.36 7.00 -4.83
CA LYS A 43 4.55 6.84 -3.97
C LYS A 43 4.33 5.83 -2.85
N ALA A 44 3.10 5.38 -2.60
CA ALA A 44 2.82 4.46 -1.49
C ALA A 44 2.68 3.01 -1.89
N PHE A 45 2.24 2.71 -3.11
CA PHE A 45 1.95 1.35 -3.53
C PHE A 45 2.71 0.95 -4.78
N ALA A 46 3.11 -0.32 -4.83
CA ALA A 46 3.55 -0.99 -6.04
C ALA A 46 2.91 -2.37 -6.14
N ILE A 47 3.02 -3.00 -7.31
CA ILE A 47 2.71 -4.42 -7.50
C ILE A 47 4.03 -5.19 -7.50
N ASP A 48 4.09 -6.27 -6.74
CA ASP A 48 5.23 -7.18 -6.70
C ASP A 48 5.18 -8.25 -7.80
N GLU A 49 6.15 -9.15 -7.77
CA GLU A 49 6.32 -10.23 -8.75
C GLU A 49 5.14 -11.24 -8.70
N ASP A 50 4.41 -11.34 -7.58
CA ASP A 50 3.24 -12.20 -7.39
C ASP A 50 1.91 -11.51 -7.77
N GLN A 51 1.97 -10.35 -8.42
CA GLN A 51 0.81 -9.51 -8.74
C GLN A 51 0.04 -9.04 -7.50
N LYS A 52 0.74 -8.84 -6.37
CA LYS A 52 0.15 -8.36 -5.12
C LYS A 52 0.64 -6.96 -4.79
N SER A 53 -0.26 -6.17 -4.19
CA SER A 53 0.09 -4.83 -3.78
C SER A 53 0.96 -4.85 -2.52
N ILE A 54 2.03 -4.06 -2.56
CA ILE A 54 2.98 -3.85 -1.47
C ILE A 54 3.06 -2.36 -1.14
N VAL A 55 3.43 -2.05 0.10
CA VAL A 55 3.59 -0.67 0.58
C VAL A 55 5.06 -0.28 0.46
N LEU A 56 5.34 0.85 -0.18
CA LEU A 56 6.67 1.36 -0.46
C LEU A 56 7.24 2.17 0.71
N ASN A 57 8.56 2.22 0.83
CA ASN A 57 9.23 3.07 1.82
C ASN A 57 8.93 4.58 1.62
N SER A 58 8.65 4.99 0.38
CA SER A 58 8.22 6.34 0.01
C SER A 58 6.76 6.66 0.38
N ALA A 59 6.03 5.73 1.00
CA ALA A 59 4.63 5.97 1.42
C ALA A 59 4.49 7.16 2.38
N HIS A 60 5.53 7.47 3.16
CA HIS A 60 5.56 8.65 4.04
C HIS A 60 5.55 9.99 3.29
N GLU A 61 5.86 9.98 2.00
CA GLU A 61 5.79 11.16 1.13
C GLU A 61 4.41 11.37 0.52
N GLU A 62 3.48 10.40 0.67
CA GLU A 62 2.10 10.58 0.24
C GLU A 62 1.29 11.41 1.22
N LYS A 63 0.30 12.11 0.68
CA LYS A 63 -0.71 12.76 1.50
C LYS A 63 -1.65 11.71 2.07
N ARG A 64 -2.09 11.92 3.30
CA ARG A 64 -3.11 11.09 3.98
C ARG A 64 -4.35 10.84 3.10
N GLU A 65 -4.80 11.87 2.39
CA GLU A 65 -5.97 11.80 1.51
C GLU A 65 -5.79 10.79 0.37
N HIS A 66 -4.61 10.74 -0.25
CA HIS A 66 -4.28 9.79 -1.31
C HIS A 66 -4.22 8.35 -0.79
N LEU A 67 -3.65 8.14 0.41
CA LEU A 67 -3.63 6.82 1.06
C LEU A 67 -5.06 6.31 1.31
N LEU A 68 -5.95 7.19 1.78
CA LEU A 68 -7.35 6.86 1.98
C LEU A 68 -8.10 6.68 0.66
N GLU A 69 -7.75 7.41 -0.39
CA GLU A 69 -8.30 7.22 -1.73
C GLU A 69 -7.91 5.85 -2.31
N ALA A 70 -6.66 5.43 -2.14
CA ALA A 70 -6.20 4.11 -2.55
C ALA A 70 -6.98 2.97 -1.88
N VAL A 71 -7.35 3.15 -0.60
CA VAL A 71 -8.24 2.22 0.11
C VAL A 71 -9.63 2.20 -0.53
N ARG A 72 -10.24 3.37 -0.76
CA ARG A 72 -11.58 3.50 -1.35
C ARG A 72 -11.66 2.98 -2.79
N SER A 73 -10.57 3.10 -3.55
CA SER A 73 -10.49 2.67 -4.96
C SER A 73 -10.22 1.18 -5.13
N CYS A 74 -9.97 0.44 -4.03
CA CYS A 74 -9.72 -0.99 -4.10
C CYS A 74 -11.03 -1.75 -4.41
N PRO A 75 -11.17 -2.39 -5.58
CA PRO A 75 -12.43 -3.03 -5.98
C PRO A 75 -12.81 -4.24 -5.12
N THR A 76 -11.83 -4.87 -4.46
CA THR A 76 -12.03 -6.05 -3.60
C THR A 76 -11.94 -5.73 -2.11
N GLY A 77 -11.69 -4.46 -1.74
CA GLY A 77 -11.49 -4.09 -0.34
C GLY A 77 -10.26 -4.75 0.31
N ALA A 78 -9.26 -5.13 -0.49
CA ALA A 78 -8.04 -5.79 0.00
C ALA A 78 -7.19 -4.87 0.89
N ILE A 79 -7.26 -3.56 0.70
CA ILE A 79 -6.47 -2.60 1.47
C ILE A 79 -7.27 -2.18 2.70
N LYS A 80 -6.68 -2.39 3.88
CA LYS A 80 -7.23 -2.05 5.18
C LYS A 80 -6.40 -0.94 5.80
N VAL A 81 -7.08 0.03 6.42
CA VAL A 81 -6.49 1.16 7.12
C VAL A 81 -7.08 1.24 8.53
N ARG A 82 -6.24 1.54 9.51
CA ARG A 82 -6.63 1.85 10.88
C ARG A 82 -5.78 3.00 11.40
N GLU A 83 -6.26 3.73 12.39
CA GLU A 83 -5.46 4.77 13.06
C GLU A 83 -4.33 4.10 13.86
N ALA A 84 -3.12 4.66 13.77
CA ALA A 84 -1.98 4.26 14.58
C ALA A 84 -2.22 4.74 16.02
N VAL A 85 -2.36 3.80 16.95
CA VAL A 85 -2.45 4.14 18.38
C VAL A 85 -1.07 4.63 18.81
N LYS A 86 -1.02 5.88 19.28
CA LYS A 86 0.19 6.55 19.74
C LYS A 86 0.48 6.24 21.21
#